data_AF-A0A813F782-F1
#
_entry.id   AF-A0A813F782-F1
#
_cell.length_a   1.000
_cell.length_b   1.000
_cell.length_c   1.000
_cell.angle_alpha   90.00
_cell.angle_beta   90.00
_cell.angle_gamma   90.00
#
_symmetry.space_group_name_H-M   'P 1'
#
loop_
_entity.id
_entity.type
_entity.pdbx_description
1 polymer ?
#
loop_
_entity_poly.entity_id
_entity_poly.type
_entity_poly.pdbx_seq_one_letter_code
_entity_poly.pdbx_strand_id
1 'polypeptide(L)'
;NSIGPEGAEELIKGLKANKGKLTRLALGQNMLMAKGSRLMCEYWMTKEGSCLEFLDLRHNTTGYRAVVEIRKTLGKPIDDDNHNLGWMMLFGERQLLLNAL
;
A
#
# COMPACT_ATOMS: atom_id res chain seq x y z
N ASN A 1 10.17 4.69 -11.98
CA ASN A 1 9.03 4.92 -12.90
C ASN A 1 8.20 6.08 -12.38
N SER A 2 7.30 6.63 -13.19
CA SER A 2 6.45 7.78 -12.82
C SER A 2 4.98 7.45 -13.01
N ILE A 3 4.48 6.45 -12.26
CA ILE A 3 3.06 6.06 -12.33
C ILE A 3 2.19 7.24 -11.91
N GLY A 4 2.63 7.99 -10.89
CA GLY A 4 1.85 9.13 -10.40
C GLY A 4 0.60 8.70 -9.61
N PRO A 5 -0.12 9.64 -9.01
CA PRO A 5 -1.38 9.34 -8.33
C PRO A 5 -2.48 8.86 -9.29
N GLU A 6 -2.52 9.34 -10.53
CA GLU A 6 -3.50 8.91 -11.54
C GLU A 6 -3.22 7.49 -12.03
N GLY A 7 -1.95 7.12 -12.21
CA GLY A 7 -1.60 5.76 -12.60
C GLY A 7 -1.94 4.73 -11.51
N ALA A 8 -1.99 5.10 -10.23
CA ALA A 8 -2.53 4.21 -9.18
C ALA A 8 -4.01 3.91 -9.39
N GLU A 9 -4.82 4.90 -9.79
CA GLU A 9 -6.24 4.70 -10.07
C GLU A 9 -6.45 3.72 -11.24
N GLU A 10 -5.71 3.92 -12.33
CA GLU A 10 -5.77 3.01 -13.50
C GLU A 10 -5.23 1.62 -13.17
N LEU A 11 -4.17 1.53 -12.36
CA LEU A 11 -3.63 0.25 -11.92
C LEU A 11 -4.65 -0.54 -11.10
N ILE A 12 -5.39 0.10 -10.20
CA ILE A 12 -6.47 -0.54 -9.43
C ILE A 12 -7.55 -1.10 -10.35
N LYS A 13 -7.93 -0.37 -11.42
CA LYS A 13 -8.89 -0.89 -12.42
C LYS A 13 -8.33 -2.16 -13.09
N GLY A 14 -7.05 -2.16 -13.46
CA GLY A 14 -6.36 -3.32 -14.02
C GLY A 14 -6.31 -4.51 -13.05
N LEU A 15 -6.01 -4.26 -11.78
CA LEU A 15 -5.96 -5.28 -10.73
C LEU A 15 -7.33 -5.94 -10.51
N LYS A 16 -8.41 -5.14 -10.50
CA LYS A 16 -9.79 -5.65 -10.47
C LYS A 16 -10.11 -6.51 -11.70
N ALA A 17 -9.71 -6.08 -12.89
CA ALA A 17 -9.90 -6.84 -14.12
C ALA A 17 -9.09 -8.15 -14.15
N ASN A 18 -7.95 -8.20 -13.45
CA ASN A 18 -7.11 -9.38 -13.33
C ASN A 18 -7.70 -10.48 -12.42
N LYS A 19 -8.82 -10.20 -11.72
CA LYS A 19 -9.59 -11.18 -10.92
C LYS A 19 -8.73 -11.97 -9.92
N GLY A 20 -7.79 -11.28 -9.28
CA GLY A 20 -6.98 -11.82 -8.19
C GLY A 20 -5.91 -12.83 -8.55
N LYS A 21 -5.48 -12.88 -9.83
CA LYS A 21 -4.37 -13.75 -10.26
C LYS A 21 -2.98 -13.24 -9.85
N LEU A 22 -2.87 -11.98 -9.41
CA LEU A 22 -1.62 -11.37 -8.97
C LEU A 22 -1.58 -11.36 -7.44
N THR A 23 -0.53 -11.93 -6.86
CA THR A 23 -0.36 -12.02 -5.40
C THR A 23 0.72 -11.09 -4.86
N ARG A 24 1.66 -10.65 -5.70
CA ARG A 24 2.79 -9.81 -5.30
C ARG A 24 2.93 -8.62 -6.24
N LEU A 25 2.99 -7.42 -5.68
CA LEU A 25 3.10 -6.18 -6.43
C LEU A 25 4.10 -5.23 -5.78
N ALA A 26 5.13 -4.83 -6.52
CA ALA A 26 6.10 -3.84 -6.07
C ALA A 26 5.97 -2.56 -6.89
N LEU A 27 5.59 -1.48 -6.20
CA LEU A 27 5.44 -0.13 -6.74
C LEU A 27 6.39 0.85 -6.06
N GLY A 28 7.50 0.39 -5.50
CA GLY A 28 8.50 1.28 -4.92
C GLY A 28 9.04 2.28 -5.94
N GLN A 29 9.29 3.53 -5.54
CA GLN A 29 9.85 4.59 -6.41
C GLN A 29 9.02 4.86 -7.69
N ASN A 30 7.71 5.09 -7.51
CA ASN A 30 6.75 5.35 -8.59
C ASN A 30 6.03 6.71 -8.50
N MET A 31 6.43 7.57 -7.56
CA MET A 31 5.83 8.89 -7.34
C MET A 31 4.30 8.85 -7.19
N LEU A 32 3.76 7.83 -6.50
CA LEU A 32 2.32 7.73 -6.26
C LEU A 32 1.76 8.90 -5.44
N MET A 33 2.62 9.62 -4.72
CA MET A 33 2.27 10.70 -3.79
C MET A 33 1.32 10.21 -2.67
N ALA A 34 0.84 11.13 -1.83
CA ALA A 34 -0.12 10.83 -0.78
C ALA A 34 -1.39 10.15 -1.33
N LYS A 35 -1.95 10.71 -2.41
CA LYS A 35 -3.20 10.26 -3.03
C LYS A 35 -3.10 8.84 -3.55
N GLY A 36 -2.11 8.53 -4.39
CA GLY A 36 -1.96 7.19 -4.97
C GLY A 36 -1.60 6.14 -3.93
N SER A 37 -0.74 6.47 -2.96
CA SER A 37 -0.41 5.54 -1.86
C SER A 37 -1.65 5.18 -1.05
N ARG A 38 -2.49 6.17 -0.72
CA ARG A 38 -3.75 5.95 0.00
C ARG A 38 -4.70 5.06 -0.77
N LEU A 39 -4.91 5.33 -2.05
CA LEU A 39 -5.77 4.52 -2.92
C LEU A 39 -5.31 3.06 -3.00
N MET A 40 -4.00 2.83 -3.16
CA MET A 40 -3.43 1.48 -3.18
C MET A 40 -3.64 0.74 -1.85
N CYS A 41 -3.42 1.43 -0.73
CA CYS A 41 -3.66 0.86 0.61
C CYS A 41 -5.15 0.55 0.85
N GLU A 42 -6.05 1.45 0.47
CA GLU A 42 -7.50 1.24 0.59
C GLU A 42 -7.95 0.04 -0.26
N TYR A 43 -7.46 -0.07 -1.51
CA TYR A 43 -7.73 -1.21 -2.36
C TYR A 43 -7.21 -2.52 -1.76
N TRP A 44 -5.99 -2.52 -1.21
CA TRP A 44 -5.37 -3.71 -0.62
C TRP A 44 -6.17 -4.28 0.57
N MET A 45 -6.94 -3.45 1.26
CA MET A 45 -7.83 -3.88 2.35
C MET A 45 -9.18 -4.43 1.89
N THR A 46 -9.56 -4.30 0.62
CA THR A 46 -10.85 -4.81 0.14
C THR A 46 -10.81 -6.31 -0.13
N LYS A 47 -12.00 -6.92 -0.33
CA LYS A 47 -12.11 -8.33 -0.71
C LYS A 47 -11.42 -8.63 -2.04
N GLU A 48 -11.49 -7.70 -2.99
CA GLU A 48 -10.85 -7.82 -4.31
C GLU A 48 -9.33 -7.69 -4.22
N GLY A 49 -8.82 -6.86 -3.31
CA GLY A 49 -7.39 -6.70 -3.05
C GLY A 49 -6.79 -7.79 -2.14
N SER A 50 -7.62 -8.63 -1.52
CA SER A 50 -7.17 -9.67 -0.57
C SER A 50 -6.23 -10.72 -1.19
N CYS A 51 -6.30 -10.90 -2.50
CA CYS A 51 -5.37 -11.73 -3.28
C CYS A 51 -3.92 -11.21 -3.25
N LEU A 52 -3.70 -9.91 -3.02
CA LEU A 52 -2.37 -9.34 -2.88
C LEU A 52 -1.84 -9.66 -1.48
N GLU A 53 -0.94 -10.63 -1.43
CA GLU A 53 -0.18 -11.03 -0.25
C GLU A 53 0.99 -10.07 0.02
N PHE A 54 1.55 -9.45 -1.02
CA PHE A 54 2.67 -8.52 -0.90
C PHE A 54 2.42 -7.24 -1.70
N LEU A 55 2.50 -6.09 -1.03
CA LEU A 55 2.44 -4.78 -1.66
C LEU A 55 3.57 -3.88 -1.16
N ASP A 56 4.44 -3.41 -2.07
CA ASP A 56 5.52 -2.46 -1.76
C ASP A 56 5.23 -1.08 -2.34
N LEU A 57 5.00 -0.09 -1.47
CA LEU A 57 4.74 1.32 -1.80
C LEU A 57 5.86 2.25 -1.32
N ARG A 58 7.05 1.71 -1.01
CA ARG A 58 8.14 2.52 -0.45
C ARG A 58 8.65 3.58 -1.43
N HIS A 59 9.18 4.68 -0.90
CA HIS A 59 9.76 5.77 -1.68
C HIS A 59 8.80 6.37 -2.72
N ASN A 60 7.51 6.52 -2.39
CA ASN A 60 6.50 7.09 -3.29
C ASN A 60 6.13 8.55 -3.02
N THR A 61 6.94 9.28 -2.25
CA THR A 61 6.66 10.69 -1.90
C THR A 61 5.29 10.85 -1.21
N THR A 62 4.88 9.86 -0.41
CA THR A 62 3.59 9.85 0.30
C THR A 62 3.48 11.01 1.29
N GLY A 63 4.59 11.42 1.91
CA GLY A 63 4.64 12.46 2.92
C GLY A 63 4.24 11.95 4.31
N TYR A 64 4.94 12.43 5.34
CA TYR A 64 4.82 11.97 6.73
C TYR A 64 3.36 11.94 7.24
N ARG A 65 2.64 13.06 7.08
CA ARG A 65 1.25 13.18 7.53
C ARG A 65 0.33 12.13 6.91
N ALA A 66 0.47 11.89 5.61
CA ALA A 66 -0.34 10.91 4.92
C ALA A 66 0.03 9.48 5.34
N VAL A 67 1.30 9.18 5.60
CA VAL A 67 1.72 7.88 6.17
C VAL A 67 1.04 7.65 7.52
N VAL A 68 1.04 8.63 8.42
CA VAL A 68 0.36 8.54 9.72
C VAL A 68 -1.14 8.27 9.55
N GLU A 69 -1.80 9.02 8.65
CA GLU A 69 -3.23 8.86 8.38
C GLU A 69 -3.54 7.46 7.80
N ILE A 70 -2.77 7.01 6.80
CA ILE A 70 -2.92 5.68 6.20
C ILE A 70 -2.75 4.59 7.25
N ARG A 71 -1.72 4.65 8.09
CA ARG A 71 -1.49 3.68 9.18
C ARG A 71 -2.66 3.64 10.16
N LYS A 72 -3.23 4.79 10.52
CA LYS A 72 -4.43 4.84 11.38
C LYS A 72 -5.64 4.19 10.71
N THR A 73 -5.84 4.42 9.42
CA THR A 73 -6.96 3.83 8.67
C THR A 73 -6.83 2.32 8.49
N LEU A 74 -5.61 1.82 8.28
CA LEU A 74 -5.35 0.38 8.14
C LEU A 74 -5.52 -0.40 9.46
N GLY A 75 -5.59 0.29 10.60
CA GLY A 75 -5.62 -0.31 11.93
C GLY A 75 -4.22 -0.68 12.42
N LYS A 76 -4.11 -1.18 13.67
CA LYS A 76 -2.84 -1.68 14.19
C LYS A 76 -2.49 -2.99 13.46
N PRO A 77 -1.45 -3.05 12.60
CA PRO A 77 -0.88 -4.33 12.19
C PRO A 77 -0.47 -5.13 13.44
N ILE A 78 -0.23 -6.43 13.30
CA ILE A 78 0.12 -7.35 14.41
C ILE A 78 1.47 -6.96 15.09
N ASP A 79 2.14 -5.92 14.60
CA ASP A 79 3.36 -5.37 15.18
C ASP A 79 3.13 -4.78 16.57
N ASP A 80 3.98 -5.18 17.51
CA ASP A 80 4.03 -4.60 18.85
C ASP A 80 4.24 -3.07 18.76
N ASP A 81 3.80 -2.35 19.79
CA ASP A 81 3.77 -0.88 19.82
C ASP A 81 5.14 -0.20 19.55
N ASN A 82 6.27 -0.93 19.46
CA ASN A 82 7.61 -0.44 19.08
C ASN A 82 7.98 -0.54 17.59
N HIS A 83 7.28 -1.32 16.76
CA HIS A 83 7.66 -1.57 15.35
C HIS A 83 6.95 -0.67 14.32
N ASN A 84 6.05 0.21 14.77
CA ASN A 84 5.23 1.05 13.89
C ASN A 84 5.98 2.18 13.17
N LEU A 85 7.30 2.29 13.37
CA LEU A 85 8.20 3.24 12.70
C LEU A 85 8.87 2.65 11.44
N GLY A 86 8.88 1.32 11.31
CA GLY A 86 9.51 0.62 10.19
C GLY A 86 8.72 0.76 8.89
N TRP A 87 9.33 0.39 7.78
CA TRP A 87 8.70 0.46 6.46
C TRP A 87 7.61 -0.61 6.26
N MET A 88 7.59 -1.66 7.08
CA MET A 88 6.72 -2.83 6.92
C MET A 88 5.55 -2.80 7.90
N MET A 89 4.42 -3.36 7.48
CA MET A 89 3.25 -3.65 8.29
C MET A 89 2.76 -5.07 7.97
N LEU A 90 2.49 -5.87 9.01
CA LEU A 90 2.06 -7.26 8.90
C LEU A 90 0.57 -7.43 9.25
N PHE A 91 -0.15 -8.13 8.38
CA PHE A 91 -1.56 -8.48 8.53
C PHE A 91 -1.73 -10.00 8.33
N GLY A 92 -1.40 -10.77 9.36
CA GLY A 92 -1.25 -12.22 9.24
C GLY A 92 -0.07 -12.56 8.33
N GLU A 93 -0.31 -13.31 7.25
CA GLU A 93 0.71 -13.65 6.25
C GLU A 93 0.92 -12.53 5.21
N ARG A 94 0.03 -11.53 5.16
CA ARG A 94 0.06 -10.46 4.17
C ARG A 94 0.97 -9.30 4.63
N GLN A 95 1.74 -8.76 3.70
CA GLN A 95 2.77 -7.75 3.93
C GLN A 95 2.50 -6.49 3.11
N LEU A 96 2.48 -5.35 3.80
CA LEU A 96 2.38 -4.04 3.18
C LEU A 96 3.60 -3.21 3.59
N LEU A 97 4.39 -2.79 2.61
CA LEU A 97 5.51 -1.89 2.84
C LEU A 97 5.09 -0.48 2.42
N LEU A 98 5.15 0.47 3.35
CA LEU A 98 4.87 1.88 3.14
C LEU A 98 6.11 2.71 3.48
N ASN A 99 6.14 3.98 3.08
CA ASN A 99 7.13 4.91 3.57
C ASN A 99 7.18 4.87 5.12
N ALA A 100 8.40 4.87 5.67
CA ALA A 100 8.62 5.02 7.10
C ALA A 100 8.13 6.39 7.61
N LEU A 101 7.83 6.43 8.90
CA LEU A 101 7.51 7.64 9.65
C LEU A 101 8.79 8.44 9.96
#